data_AF-A0A0F9CJT4-F1
#
_entry.id   AF-A0A0F9CJT4-F1
#
_cell.length_a   1.000
_cell.length_b   1.000
_cell.length_c   1.000
_cell.angle_alpha   90.00
_cell.angle_beta   90.00
_cell.angle_gamma   90.00
#
_symmetry.space_group_name_H-M   'P 1'
#
loop_
_entity.id
_entity.type
_entity.pdbx_description
1 polymer ?
#
loop_
_entity_poly.entity_id
_entity_poly.type
_entity_poly.pdbx_seq_one_letter_code
_entity_poly.pdbx_strand_id
1 'polypeptide(L)' 'MQEDKKILVVGCGGTGSFVAEGLCRLLIGCNDTIILVDPDRVEPHNLFRQQFFPGDVGKFKSQVL' A
#
# COMPACT_ATOMS: atom_id res chain seq x y z
N MET A 1 -9.85 24.33 -11.87
CA MET A 1 -9.27 23.00 -12.16
C MET A 1 -8.92 22.39 -10.81
N GLN A 2 -9.31 21.14 -10.54
CA GLN A 2 -8.96 20.48 -9.29
C GLN A 2 -7.46 20.17 -9.33
N GLU A 3 -6.71 20.52 -8.29
CA GLU A 3 -5.29 20.19 -8.21
C GLU A 3 -5.09 18.70 -7.91
N ASP A 4 -4.09 18.10 -8.57
CA ASP A 4 -3.65 16.73 -8.30
C ASP A 4 -3.12 16.64 -6.87
N LYS A 5 -3.67 15.72 -6.09
CA LYS A 5 -3.30 15.54 -4.68
C LYS A 5 -2.19 14.50 -4.56
N LYS A 6 -1.37 14.67 -3.53
CA LYS A 6 -0.37 13.68 -3.12
C LYS A 6 -0.74 13.15 -1.74
N ILE A 7 -0.90 11.84 -1.65
CA ILE A 7 -1.28 11.14 -0.42
C ILE A 7 -0.11 10.28 0.01
N LEU A 8 0.40 10.51 1.21
CA LEU A 8 1.47 9.71 1.81
C LEU A 8 0.88 8.74 2.83
N VAL A 9 1.10 7.44 2.63
CA VAL A 9 0.74 6.38 3.59
C VAL A 9 2.03 5.89 4.26
N VAL A 10 2.15 6.13 5.56
CA VAL A 10 3.28 5.66 6.37
C VAL A 10 2.87 4.39 7.10
N GLY A 11 3.49 3.28 6.72
CA GLY A 11 3.16 1.92 7.14
C GLY A 11 2.29 1.19 6.12
N CYS A 12 2.73 0.00 5.71
CA CYS A 12 2.11 -0.90 4.73
C CYS A 12 1.70 -2.24 5.36
N GLY A 13 1.59 -2.29 6.69
CA GLY A 13 1.13 -3.46 7.44
C GLY A 13 -0.38 -3.67 7.38
N GLY A 14 -0.99 -4.13 8.47
CA GLY A 14 -2.44 -4.42 8.56
C GLY A 14 -3.29 -3.24 8.06
N THR A 15 -3.32 -2.14 8.81
CA THR A 15 -4.11 -0.96 8.43
C THR A 15 -3.66 -0.34 7.12
N GLY A 16 -2.34 -0.21 6.92
CA GLY A 16 -1.75 0.43 5.74
C GLY A 16 -2.15 -0.24 4.44
N SER A 17 -2.11 -1.58 4.40
CA SER A 17 -2.48 -2.35 3.21
C SER A 17 -3.94 -2.14 2.79
N PHE A 18 -4.89 -2.16 3.74
CA PHE A 18 -6.29 -1.84 3.44
C PHE A 18 -6.51 -0.38 3.04
N VAL A 19 -5.77 0.57 3.64
CA VAL A 19 -5.85 1.98 3.27
C VAL A 19 -5.37 2.19 1.83
N ALA A 20 -4.22 1.62 1.47
CA ALA A 20 -3.68 1.71 0.11
C ALA A 20 -4.67 1.14 -0.92
N GLU A 21 -5.19 -0.06 -0.67
CA GLU A 21 -6.18 -0.72 -1.54
C GLU A 21 -7.47 0.10 -1.68
N GLY A 22 -7.97 0.66 -0.57
CA GLY A 22 -9.14 1.54 -0.56
C GLY A 22 -8.93 2.84 -1.34
N LEU A 23 -7.77 3.47 -1.19
CA LEU A 23 -7.40 4.68 -1.94
C LEU A 23 -7.36 4.39 -3.45
N CYS A 24 -6.77 3.27 -3.87
CA CYS A 24 -6.75 2.87 -5.28
C CYS A 24 -8.16 2.77 -5.87
N ARG A 25 -9.15 2.26 -5.11
CA ARG A 25 -10.55 2.20 -5.55
C ARG A 25 -11.23 3.57 -5.60
N LEU A 26 -10.98 4.42 -4.61
CA LEU A 26 -11.62 5.75 -4.52
C LEU A 26 -11.08 6.72 -5.58
N LEU A 27 -9.84 6.55 -5.99
CA LEU A 27 -9.12 7.45 -6.90
C LEU A 27 -9.11 6.97 -8.36
N ILE A 28 -9.96 6.00 -8.71
CA ILE A 28 -10.10 5.55 -10.10
C ILE A 28 -10.47 6.75 -10.99
N GLY A 29 -9.67 7.00 -12.02
CA GLY A 29 -9.87 8.11 -12.95
C GLY A 29 -9.35 9.46 -12.45
N CYS A 30 -8.73 9.51 -11.27
CA CYS A 30 -7.99 10.68 -10.79
C CYS A 30 -6.51 10.58 -11.18
N ASN A 31 -5.84 11.74 -11.26
CA ASN A 31 -4.39 11.85 -11.41
C ASN A 31 -3.67 12.01 -10.06
N ASP A 32 -4.36 11.71 -8.95
CA ASP A 32 -3.81 11.79 -7.60
C ASP A 32 -2.69 10.75 -7.41
N THR A 33 -1.62 11.12 -6.72
CA THR A 33 -0.47 10.25 -6.45
C THR A 33 -0.55 9.65 -5.05
N ILE A 34 -0.35 8.34 -4.93
CA ILE A 34 -0.18 7.65 -3.65
C ILE A 34 1.30 7.30 -3.47
N ILE A 35 1.87 7.63 -2.31
CA ILE A 35 3.24 7.28 -1.92
C ILE A 35 3.18 6.36 -0.71
N LEU A 36 3.78 5.19 -0.81
CA LEU A 36 3.84 4.19 0.26
C LEU A 36 5.23 4.19 0.89
N VAL A 37 5.29 4.19 2.23
CA VAL A 37 6.55 4.15 2.98
C VAL A 37 6.46 3.09 4.07
N ASP A 38 7.30 2.07 3.98
CA ASP A 38 7.43 1.04 5.02
C ASP A 38 8.83 0.41 4.92
N PRO A 39 9.67 0.46 5.97
CA PRO A 39 10.99 -0.16 5.96
C PRO A 39 10.95 -1.68 6.10
N ASP A 40 9.82 -2.25 6.53
CA ASP A 40 9.70 -3.69 6.77
C ASP A 40 9.66 -4.49 5.47
N ARG A 41 10.05 -5.75 5.57
CA ARG A 41 9.83 -6.76 4.53
C ARG A 41 8.60 -7.59 4.87
N VAL A 42 7.99 -8.17 3.82
CA VAL A 42 6.88 -9.11 3.99
C VAL A 42 7.40 -10.38 4.66
N GLU A 43 6.75 -10.78 5.75
CA GLU A 43 7.00 -12.04 6.44
C GLU A 43 5.82 -13.03 6.24
N PRO A 44 6.04 -14.35 6.39
CA PRO A 44 4.97 -15.34 6.22
C PRO A 44 3.71 -15.08 7.04
N HIS A 45 3.86 -14.55 8.27
CA HIS A 45 2.73 -14.26 9.14
C HIS A 45 1.89 -13.05 8.68
N ASN A 46 2.41 -12.23 7.75
CA ASN A 46 1.68 -11.09 7.21
C ASN A 46 0.59 -11.51 6.22
N LEU A 47 0.77 -12.64 5.52
CA LEU A 47 -0.13 -13.13 4.46
C LEU A 47 -1.57 -13.37 4.92
N PHE A 48 -1.79 -13.57 6.23
CA PHE A 48 -3.11 -13.86 6.78
C PHE A 48 -3.95 -12.63 7.09
N ARG A 49 -3.32 -11.44 7.16
CA ARG A 49 -3.96 -10.23 7.70
C ARG A 49 -3.60 -8.93 6.97
N GLN A 50 -2.79 -9.02 5.93
CA GLN A 50 -2.29 -7.90 5.14
C GLN A 50 -2.44 -8.26 3.65
N GLN A 51 -2.55 -7.28 2.78
CA GLN A 51 -2.75 -7.49 1.33
C GLN A 51 -1.46 -7.90 0.61
N PHE A 52 -0.84 -9.02 1.01
CA PHE A 52 0.37 -9.57 0.40
C PHE A 52 0.16 -11.00 -0.10
N PHE A 53 0.93 -11.39 -1.12
CA PHE A 53 0.89 -12.74 -1.67
C PHE A 53 2.13 -13.56 -1.27
N PRO A 54 2.07 -14.90 -1.33
CA PRO A 54 3.23 -15.75 -0.99
C PRO A 54 4.51 -15.40 -1.77
N GLY A 55 4.38 -14.93 -3.02
CA GLY A 55 5.51 -14.50 -3.85
C GLY A 55 6.16 -13.19 -3.41
N ASP A 56 5.61 -12.50 -2.40
CA ASP A 56 6.11 -11.22 -1.91
C ASP A 56 7.00 -11.36 -0.67
N VAL A 57 7.00 -12.53 -0.03
CA VAL A 57 7.80 -12.80 1.17
C VAL A 57 9.27 -12.46 0.92
N GLY A 58 9.84 -11.67 1.84
CA GLY A 58 11.21 -11.18 1.76
C GLY A 58 11.39 -9.88 0.96
N LYS A 59 10.39 -9.38 0.24
CA LYS A 59 10.44 -8.08 -0.45
C LYS A 59 9.96 -6.96 0.49
N PHE A 60 10.32 -5.72 0.18
CA PHE A 60 9.86 -4.56 0.96
C PHE A 60 8.36 -4.40 0.82
N LYS A 61 7.66 -4.22 1.95
CA LYS A 61 6.20 -4.06 1.97
C LYS A 61 5.73 -2.92 1.07
N SER A 62 6.40 -1.78 1.11
CA SER A 62 6.06 -0.62 0.28
C SER A 62 6.32 -0.80 -1.21
N GLN A 63 7.07 -1.83 -1.62
CA GLN A 63 7.37 -2.10 -3.02
C GLN A 63 6.37 -3.08 -3.66
N VAL A 64 5.78 -3.94 -2.85
CA VAL A 64 4.96 -5.08 -3.31
C VAL A 64 3.49 -4.98 -2.93
N LEU A 65 3.16 -4.06 -2.02
CA LEU A 65 1.79 -3.61 -1.79
C LEU A 65 1.33 -2.73 -2.95
#